data_AF-A0A7S7NZH6-F1
#
_entry.id   AF-A0A7S7NZH6-F1
#
_cell.length_a   1.000
_cell.length_b   1.000
_cell.length_c   1.000
_cell.angle_alpha   90.00
_cell.angle_beta   90.00
_cell.angle_gamma   90.00
#
_symmetry.space_group_name_H-M   'P 1'
#
loop_
_entity.id
_entity.type
_entity.pdbx_description
1 polymer ?
#
loop_
_entity_poly.entity_id
_entity_poly.type
_entity_poly.pdbx_seq_one_letter_code
_entity_poly.pdbx_strand_id
1 'polypeptide(L)'
;MSIDYSELSYIQSFFLYSVLVAANGGWEGNRIAPLDSQPGDLGPTPDLSEHVYRALYEDKIISPDPASDTRAFKLPDGDGDIDFSLGSVAWVLAPDASGRTMKEVFSLLLTRLDDPEPEAVEQLWFMVAESECRRYFVKQCERYRFFQPEIYSAKVAAAIRDFLPHYSIGQMWNVIYYVLKDIAALSQERSYARQHVYNMIPGSIRRYLDYRLSNNKTIRPWNRPAPITESWMTSILFDKVLGDGNVSFEMLTGQSVGAHVEFNHRLPEQIG
;
A
#
# COMPACT_ATOMS: atom_id res chain seq x y z
N MET A 1 -22.07 -19.09 -0.56
CA MET A 1 -20.77 -19.63 -1.00
C MET A 1 -19.85 -19.61 0.20
N SER A 2 -19.23 -20.74 0.53
CA SER A 2 -18.23 -20.85 1.61
C SER A 2 -16.84 -20.95 1.01
N ILE A 3 -15.82 -20.55 1.77
CA ILE A 3 -14.42 -20.56 1.34
C ILE A 3 -13.61 -21.35 2.37
N ASP A 4 -12.65 -22.15 1.90
CA ASP A 4 -11.66 -22.73 2.80
C ASP A 4 -10.51 -21.75 2.99
N TYR A 5 -10.42 -21.13 4.16
CA TYR A 5 -9.42 -20.08 4.41
C TYR A 5 -7.97 -20.60 4.43
N SER A 6 -7.74 -21.92 4.49
CA SER A 6 -6.38 -22.49 4.38
C SER A 6 -5.85 -22.54 2.96
N GLU A 7 -6.72 -22.40 1.96
CA GLU A 7 -6.35 -22.41 0.54
C GLU A 7 -6.12 -21.00 -0.01
N LEU A 8 -6.19 -19.96 0.83
CA LEU A 8 -5.89 -18.60 0.41
C LEU A 8 -4.41 -18.47 0.04
N SER A 9 -4.16 -17.82 -1.09
CA SER A 9 -2.81 -17.39 -1.45
C SER A 9 -2.21 -16.46 -0.38
N TYR A 10 -0.89 -16.29 -0.41
CA TYR A 10 -0.21 -15.38 0.51
C TYR A 10 -0.73 -13.93 0.39
N ILE A 11 -0.93 -13.44 -0.84
CA ILE A 11 -1.44 -12.09 -1.10
C ILE A 11 -2.86 -11.91 -0.54
N GLN A 12 -3.76 -12.88 -0.80
CA GLN A 12 -5.13 -12.86 -0.25
C GLN A 12 -5.11 -12.88 1.28
N SER A 13 -4.23 -13.69 1.87
CA SER A 13 -4.07 -13.78 3.32
C SER A 13 -3.58 -12.45 3.91
N PHE A 14 -2.60 -11.82 3.29
CA PHE A 14 -2.09 -10.50 3.68
C PHE A 14 -3.16 -9.40 3.57
N PHE A 15 -3.89 -9.37 2.46
CA PHE A 15 -4.99 -8.43 2.23
C PHE A 15 -6.08 -8.59 3.29
N LEU A 16 -6.56 -9.81 3.51
CA LEU A 16 -7.60 -10.09 4.48
C LEU A 16 -7.13 -9.76 5.90
N TYR A 17 -5.93 -10.20 6.30
CA TYR A 17 -5.37 -9.88 7.60
C TYR A 17 -5.27 -8.36 7.83
N SER A 18 -4.80 -7.62 6.81
CA SER A 18 -4.70 -6.15 6.88
C SER A 18 -6.06 -5.49 7.07
N VAL A 19 -7.09 -5.94 6.36
CA VAL A 19 -8.47 -5.45 6.53
C VAL A 19 -9.01 -5.73 7.92
N LEU A 20 -8.80 -6.94 8.44
CA LEU A 20 -9.29 -7.32 9.77
C LEU A 20 -8.64 -6.51 10.90
N VAL A 21 -7.33 -6.28 10.79
CA VAL A 21 -6.60 -5.43 11.74
C VAL A 21 -7.06 -3.97 11.63
N ALA A 22 -7.17 -3.43 10.41
CA ALA A 22 -7.55 -2.04 10.18
C ALA A 22 -8.96 -1.70 10.68
N ALA A 23 -9.91 -2.62 10.49
CA ALA A 23 -11.28 -2.42 10.93
C ALA A 23 -11.44 -2.37 12.46
N ASN A 24 -10.38 -2.69 13.23
CA ASN A 24 -10.45 -2.96 14.67
C ASN A 24 -11.66 -3.83 15.01
N GLY A 25 -12.01 -4.74 14.08
CA GLY A 25 -13.24 -5.48 14.10
C GLY A 25 -13.23 -6.34 15.33
N GLY A 26 -14.07 -5.99 16.30
CA GLY A 26 -14.30 -6.80 17.49
C GLY A 26 -14.39 -8.26 17.06
N TRP A 27 -13.57 -9.09 17.68
CA TRP A 27 -13.21 -10.46 17.35
C TRP A 27 -14.40 -11.46 17.41
N GLU A 28 -15.63 -10.94 17.36
CA GLU A 28 -16.88 -11.59 17.73
C GLU A 28 -17.88 -11.72 16.57
N GLY A 29 -17.47 -11.43 15.33
CA GLY A 29 -18.37 -11.57 14.18
C GLY A 29 -17.67 -11.65 12.83
N ASN A 30 -18.45 -12.02 11.81
CA ASN A 30 -18.02 -12.09 10.41
C ASN A 30 -18.22 -10.76 9.67
N ARG A 31 -18.49 -9.66 10.37
CA ARG A 31 -18.84 -8.36 9.81
C ARG A 31 -17.70 -7.37 9.98
N ILE A 32 -17.39 -6.64 8.91
CA ILE A 32 -16.34 -5.64 8.80
C ILE A 32 -16.99 -4.27 8.56
N ALA A 33 -16.60 -3.26 9.32
CA ALA A 33 -17.12 -1.90 9.16
C ALA A 33 -16.74 -1.30 7.80
N PRO A 34 -17.52 -0.36 7.25
CA PRO A 34 -17.17 0.34 6.02
C PRO A 34 -15.78 0.94 6.07
N LEU A 35 -15.00 0.81 5.00
CA LEU A 35 -13.63 1.31 4.91
C LEU A 35 -13.54 2.80 5.29
N ASP A 36 -14.48 3.62 4.80
CA ASP A 36 -14.53 5.07 5.07
C ASP A 36 -14.75 5.42 6.55
N SER A 37 -15.18 4.45 7.36
CA SER A 37 -15.46 4.62 8.80
C SER A 37 -14.37 4.06 9.72
N GLN A 38 -13.35 3.41 9.16
CA GLN A 38 -12.32 2.73 9.96
C GLN A 38 -11.29 3.71 10.53
N PRO A 39 -10.69 3.38 11.69
CA PRO A 39 -9.62 4.18 12.27
C PRO A 39 -8.31 4.01 11.49
N GLY A 40 -7.85 5.09 10.87
CA GLY A 40 -6.59 5.11 10.12
C GLY A 40 -6.73 4.59 8.69
N ASP A 41 -5.63 4.65 7.93
CA ASP A 41 -5.61 4.25 6.53
C ASP A 41 -5.25 2.76 6.40
N LEU A 42 -6.02 1.97 5.64
CA LEU A 42 -5.65 0.58 5.33
C LEU A 42 -4.37 0.52 4.51
N GLY A 43 -4.36 1.13 3.33
CA GLY A 43 -3.19 1.31 2.47
C GLY A 43 -2.69 2.76 2.48
N PRO A 44 -1.46 3.05 1.98
CA PRO A 44 -0.92 4.41 1.99
C PRO A 44 -1.71 5.37 1.10
N THR A 45 -2.53 4.86 0.18
CA THR A 45 -3.39 5.67 -0.68
C THR A 45 -4.80 5.07 -0.73
N PRO A 46 -5.86 5.90 -0.91
CA PRO A 46 -7.22 5.40 -1.12
C PRO A 46 -7.30 4.34 -2.21
N ASP A 47 -6.64 4.57 -3.36
CA ASP A 47 -6.62 3.63 -4.48
C ASP A 47 -6.07 2.24 -4.11
N LEU A 48 -5.09 2.15 -3.19
CA LEU A 48 -4.59 0.84 -2.75
C LEU A 48 -5.58 0.17 -1.80
N SER A 49 -6.20 0.94 -0.92
CA SER A 49 -7.24 0.43 -0.03
C SER A 49 -8.43 -0.11 -0.82
N GLU A 50 -8.88 0.62 -1.84
CA GLU A 50 -9.94 0.16 -2.75
C GLU A 50 -9.51 -1.08 -3.56
N HIS A 51 -8.27 -1.13 -4.02
CA HIS A 51 -7.74 -2.30 -4.73
C HIS A 51 -7.80 -3.56 -3.84
N VAL A 52 -7.42 -3.47 -2.57
CA VAL A 52 -7.50 -4.57 -1.61
C VAL A 52 -8.93 -5.06 -1.43
N TYR A 53 -9.87 -4.16 -1.16
CA TYR A 53 -11.28 -4.51 -1.01
C TYR A 53 -11.87 -5.12 -2.28
N ARG A 54 -11.52 -4.58 -3.44
CA ARG A 54 -11.95 -5.10 -4.73
C ARG A 54 -11.43 -6.52 -4.96
N ALA A 55 -10.16 -6.78 -4.73
CA ALA A 55 -9.57 -8.12 -4.88
C ALA A 55 -10.27 -9.14 -3.98
N LEU A 56 -10.45 -8.83 -2.68
CA LEU A 56 -11.16 -9.71 -1.75
C LEU A 56 -12.63 -9.95 -2.15
N TYR A 57 -13.29 -8.95 -2.73
CA TYR A 57 -14.67 -9.07 -3.22
C TYR A 57 -14.78 -9.91 -4.50
N GLU A 58 -13.87 -9.71 -5.45
CA GLU A 58 -13.80 -10.47 -6.69
C GLU A 58 -13.53 -11.95 -6.42
N ASP A 59 -12.65 -12.24 -5.44
CA ASP A 59 -12.32 -13.58 -4.95
C ASP A 59 -13.38 -14.18 -4.02
N LYS A 60 -14.49 -13.46 -3.79
CA LYS A 60 -15.63 -13.87 -2.95
C LYS A 60 -15.29 -14.08 -1.46
N ILE A 61 -14.14 -13.58 -1.01
CA ILE A 61 -13.69 -13.63 0.40
C ILE A 61 -14.56 -12.71 1.27
N ILE A 62 -14.92 -11.55 0.73
CA ILE A 62 -15.89 -10.63 1.33
C ILE A 62 -17.05 -10.38 0.38
N SER A 63 -18.18 -9.97 0.94
CA SER A 63 -19.35 -9.51 0.19
C SER A 63 -20.00 -8.32 0.89
N PRO A 64 -20.68 -7.41 0.15
CA PRO A 64 -21.39 -6.30 0.76
C PRO A 64 -22.43 -6.83 1.73
N ASP A 65 -22.47 -6.28 2.95
CA ASP A 65 -23.50 -6.58 3.92
C ASP A 65 -24.82 -5.92 3.48
N PRO A 66 -25.90 -6.70 3.22
CA PRO A 66 -27.20 -6.15 2.85
C PRO A 66 -27.81 -5.25 3.92
N ALA A 67 -27.34 -5.34 5.18
CA ALA A 67 -27.75 -4.47 6.27
C ALA A 67 -26.97 -3.14 6.31
N SER A 68 -26.13 -2.86 5.32
CA SER A 68 -25.48 -1.55 5.17
C SER A 68 -26.51 -0.44 4.92
N ASP A 69 -26.09 0.81 5.16
CA ASP A 69 -26.93 1.99 4.87
C ASP A 69 -27.37 1.96 3.39
N THR A 70 -28.67 2.11 3.15
CA THR A 70 -29.23 2.07 1.79
C THR A 70 -28.63 3.12 0.87
N ARG A 71 -28.10 4.22 1.41
CA ARG A 71 -27.38 5.27 0.65
C ARG A 71 -26.04 4.80 0.08
N ALA A 72 -25.48 3.71 0.59
CA ALA A 72 -24.26 3.11 0.06
C ALA A 72 -24.52 2.29 -1.22
N PHE A 73 -25.79 1.98 -1.50
CA PHE A 73 -26.24 1.27 -2.70
C PHE A 73 -26.90 2.25 -3.68
N LYS A 74 -26.57 2.10 -4.95
CA LYS A 74 -27.21 2.79 -6.07
C LYS A 74 -28.07 1.79 -6.81
N LEU A 75 -29.38 1.98 -6.71
CA LEU A 75 -30.33 1.26 -7.55
C LEU A 75 -30.19 1.81 -8.98
N PRO A 76 -29.95 0.96 -9.98
CA PRO A 76 -29.93 1.41 -11.37
C PRO A 76 -31.33 1.84 -11.80
N ASP A 77 -31.40 2.80 -12.73
CA ASP A 77 -32.63 3.14 -13.43
C ASP A 77 -32.96 2.02 -14.44
N GLY A 78 -33.51 0.88 -13.96
CA GLY A 78 -33.94 -0.25 -14.79
C GLY A 78 -33.54 -1.64 -14.26
N ASP A 79 -33.44 -2.63 -15.16
CA ASP A 79 -33.08 -4.04 -14.87
C ASP A 79 -31.57 -4.27 -14.64
N GLY A 80 -30.85 -3.26 -14.13
CA GLY A 80 -29.42 -3.36 -13.86
C GLY A 80 -29.11 -4.06 -12.53
N ASP A 81 -27.85 -4.48 -12.38
CA ASP A 81 -27.32 -4.91 -11.08
C ASP A 81 -27.16 -3.72 -10.12
N ILE A 82 -27.40 -3.95 -8.82
CA ILE A 82 -27.21 -2.95 -7.77
C ILE A 82 -25.73 -2.55 -7.73
N ASP A 83 -25.46 -1.26 -7.93
CA ASP A 83 -24.11 -0.69 -7.82
C ASP A 83 -23.86 -0.21 -6.39
N PHE A 84 -22.61 -0.17 -5.94
CA PHE A 84 -22.26 0.26 -4.59
C PHE A 84 -20.84 0.82 -4.50
N SER A 85 -20.64 1.70 -3.52
CA SER A 85 -19.31 2.24 -3.20
C SER A 85 -18.56 1.27 -2.29
N LEU A 86 -17.36 0.83 -2.72
CA LEU A 86 -16.51 -0.06 -1.93
C LEU A 86 -16.18 0.51 -0.54
N GLY A 87 -16.02 1.84 -0.48
CA GLY A 87 -15.67 2.56 0.76
C GLY A 87 -16.80 2.59 1.79
N SER A 88 -18.05 2.63 1.31
CA SER A 88 -19.18 3.07 2.12
C SER A 88 -20.11 1.94 2.58
N VAL A 89 -20.04 0.76 1.95
CA VAL A 89 -20.76 -0.44 2.42
C VAL A 89 -20.01 -1.11 3.56
N ALA A 90 -20.75 -1.69 4.51
CA ALA A 90 -20.18 -2.67 5.41
C ALA A 90 -19.99 -3.98 4.66
N TRP A 91 -19.11 -4.82 5.17
CA TRP A 91 -18.71 -6.06 4.52
C TRP A 91 -18.96 -7.26 5.43
N VAL A 92 -19.24 -8.40 4.85
CA VAL A 92 -19.34 -9.69 5.54
C VAL A 92 -18.39 -10.68 4.90
N LEU A 93 -17.67 -11.39 5.75
CA LEU A 93 -16.79 -12.48 5.36
C LEU A 93 -17.60 -13.69 4.90
N ALA A 94 -17.09 -14.38 3.89
CA ALA A 94 -17.61 -15.67 3.48
C ALA A 94 -17.53 -16.67 4.66
N PRO A 95 -18.56 -17.52 4.86
CA PRO A 95 -18.46 -18.61 5.83
C PRO A 95 -17.27 -19.52 5.53
N ASP A 96 -16.55 -19.94 6.58
CA ASP A 96 -15.46 -20.92 6.44
C ASP A 96 -16.04 -22.31 6.12
N ALA A 97 -15.56 -22.93 5.03
CA ALA A 97 -16.02 -24.23 4.57
C ALA A 97 -15.67 -25.37 5.52
N SER A 98 -14.61 -25.19 6.33
CA SER A 98 -14.14 -26.13 7.34
C SER A 98 -14.80 -25.93 8.72
N GLY A 99 -15.73 -24.98 8.83
CA GLY A 99 -16.45 -24.67 10.08
C GLY A 99 -15.62 -23.96 11.15
N ARG A 100 -14.46 -23.37 10.78
CA ARG A 100 -13.60 -22.62 11.70
C ARG A 100 -14.30 -21.37 12.24
N THR A 101 -14.03 -21.06 13.50
CA THR A 101 -14.39 -19.78 14.11
C THR A 101 -13.54 -18.64 13.54
N MET A 102 -14.03 -17.40 13.68
CA MET A 102 -13.26 -16.24 13.23
C MET A 102 -11.90 -16.09 13.92
N LYS A 103 -11.78 -16.52 15.18
CA LYS A 103 -10.50 -16.55 15.90
C LYS A 103 -9.51 -17.53 15.28
N GLU A 104 -9.98 -18.70 14.85
CA GLU A 104 -9.16 -19.71 14.18
C GLU A 104 -8.75 -19.23 12.78
N VAL A 105 -9.67 -18.62 12.02
CA VAL A 105 -9.35 -17.98 10.73
C VAL A 105 -8.27 -16.91 10.91
N PHE A 106 -8.41 -16.02 11.90
CA PHE A 106 -7.41 -14.99 12.16
C PHE A 106 -6.04 -15.60 12.54
N SER A 107 -6.04 -16.66 13.36
CA SER A 107 -4.81 -17.35 13.76
C SER A 107 -4.14 -18.05 12.56
N LEU A 108 -4.93 -18.59 11.64
CA LEU A 108 -4.48 -19.19 10.39
C LEU A 108 -3.82 -18.13 9.48
N LEU A 109 -4.46 -16.97 9.31
CA LEU A 109 -3.89 -15.86 8.54
C LEU A 109 -2.58 -15.37 9.17
N LEU A 110 -2.53 -15.25 10.49
CA LEU A 110 -1.32 -14.86 11.20
C LEU A 110 -0.18 -15.86 10.97
N THR A 111 -0.49 -17.16 11.07
CA THR A 111 0.46 -18.25 10.81
C THR A 111 0.97 -18.20 9.37
N ARG A 112 0.09 -17.87 8.41
CA ARG A 112 0.49 -17.69 7.00
C ARG A 112 1.49 -16.55 6.84
N LEU A 113 1.30 -15.43 7.56
CA LEU A 113 2.24 -14.31 7.51
C LEU A 113 3.60 -14.61 8.16
N ASP A 114 3.65 -15.55 9.11
CA ASP A 114 4.89 -16.03 9.73
C ASP A 114 5.73 -16.94 8.80
N ASP A 115 5.16 -17.39 7.68
CA ASP A 115 5.82 -18.17 6.63
C ASP A 115 5.79 -17.40 5.28
N PRO A 116 6.58 -16.32 5.15
CA PRO A 116 6.56 -15.44 3.99
C PRO A 116 7.07 -16.10 2.70
N GLU A 117 6.27 -16.03 1.64
CA GLU A 117 6.66 -16.41 0.28
C GLU A 117 7.46 -15.28 -0.39
N PRO A 118 8.74 -15.48 -0.76
CA PRO A 118 9.61 -14.41 -1.28
C PRO A 118 9.00 -13.61 -2.44
N GLU A 119 8.45 -14.30 -3.45
CA GLU A 119 7.85 -13.67 -4.63
C GLU A 119 6.58 -12.88 -4.29
N ALA A 120 5.76 -13.36 -3.36
CA ALA A 120 4.55 -12.68 -2.94
C ALA A 120 4.88 -11.43 -2.10
N VAL A 121 5.87 -11.53 -1.21
CA VAL A 121 6.34 -10.39 -0.41
C VAL A 121 6.99 -9.32 -1.29
N GLU A 122 7.74 -9.70 -2.32
CA GLU A 122 8.29 -8.74 -3.30
C GLU A 122 7.17 -7.99 -4.02
N GLN A 123 6.12 -8.68 -4.48
CA GLN A 123 4.95 -8.04 -5.09
C GLN A 123 4.26 -7.07 -4.13
N LEU A 124 4.01 -7.49 -2.89
CA LEU A 124 3.42 -6.64 -1.85
C LEU A 124 4.29 -5.43 -1.56
N TRP A 125 5.61 -5.61 -1.53
CA TRP A 125 6.55 -4.52 -1.32
C TRP A 125 6.47 -3.48 -2.43
N PHE A 126 6.42 -3.88 -3.71
CA PHE A 126 6.27 -2.92 -4.80
C PHE A 126 4.94 -2.16 -4.73
N MET A 127 3.84 -2.84 -4.39
CA MET A 127 2.53 -2.20 -4.21
C MET A 127 2.57 -1.14 -3.10
N VAL A 128 3.09 -1.51 -1.93
CA VAL A 128 3.19 -0.59 -0.78
C VAL A 128 4.18 0.54 -1.08
N ALA A 129 5.33 0.24 -1.69
CA ALA A 129 6.37 1.22 -1.99
C ALA A 129 5.91 2.28 -2.99
N GLU A 130 5.22 1.90 -4.07
CA GLU A 130 4.65 2.84 -5.04
C GLU A 130 3.62 3.75 -4.37
N SER A 131 2.70 3.18 -3.56
CA SER A 131 1.69 3.95 -2.84
C SER A 131 2.29 4.87 -1.76
N GLU A 132 3.31 4.43 -1.02
CA GLU A 132 4.01 5.29 -0.05
C GLU A 132 4.71 6.46 -0.74
N CYS A 133 5.39 6.21 -1.86
CA CYS A 133 6.01 7.27 -2.65
C CYS A 133 4.97 8.24 -3.20
N ARG A 134 3.82 7.75 -3.67
CA ARG A 134 2.70 8.59 -4.11
C ARG A 134 2.15 9.45 -2.97
N ARG A 135 1.85 8.86 -1.82
CA ARG A 135 1.37 9.58 -0.63
C ARG A 135 2.35 10.69 -0.25
N TYR A 136 3.64 10.38 -0.22
CA TYR A 136 4.67 11.36 0.12
C TYR A 136 4.77 12.49 -0.91
N PHE A 137 4.73 12.15 -2.20
CA PHE A 137 4.72 13.13 -3.29
C PHE A 137 3.55 14.11 -3.15
N VAL A 138 2.33 13.62 -2.96
CA VAL A 138 1.13 14.45 -2.81
C VAL A 138 1.28 15.38 -1.60
N LYS A 139 1.72 14.85 -0.44
CA LYS A 139 2.00 15.68 0.76
C LYS A 139 3.03 16.78 0.49
N GLN A 140 4.08 16.50 -0.30
CA GLN A 140 5.05 17.54 -0.67
C GLN A 140 4.47 18.57 -1.65
N CYS A 141 3.63 18.15 -2.61
CA CYS A 141 2.91 19.07 -3.48
C CYS A 141 2.00 20.02 -2.68
N GLU A 142 1.25 19.49 -1.71
CA GLU A 142 0.42 20.28 -0.80
C GLU A 142 1.27 21.28 0.00
N ARG A 143 2.40 20.83 0.55
CA ARG A 143 3.36 21.68 1.29
C ARG A 143 3.83 22.86 0.45
N TYR A 144 4.15 22.65 -0.83
CA TYR A 144 4.57 23.70 -1.75
C TYR A 144 3.41 24.41 -2.47
N ARG A 145 2.16 24.09 -2.10
CA ARG A 145 0.92 24.68 -2.65
C ARG A 145 0.79 24.48 -4.17
N PHE A 146 1.16 23.30 -4.63
CA PHE A 146 0.93 22.88 -6.01
C PHE A 146 -0.48 22.33 -6.16
N PHE A 147 -1.42 23.18 -6.58
CA PHE A 147 -2.85 22.84 -6.70
C PHE A 147 -3.27 22.43 -8.12
N GLN A 148 -2.34 21.91 -8.93
CA GLN A 148 -2.71 21.46 -10.27
C GLN A 148 -3.36 20.08 -10.22
N PRO A 149 -4.49 19.89 -10.93
CA PRO A 149 -5.01 18.56 -11.19
C PRO A 149 -3.93 17.67 -11.80
N GLU A 150 -3.92 16.39 -11.44
CA GLU A 150 -3.06 15.37 -12.05
C GLU A 150 -1.54 15.62 -11.91
N ILE A 151 -1.12 16.40 -10.91
CA ILE A 151 0.32 16.63 -10.67
C ILE A 151 1.07 15.32 -10.41
N TYR A 152 0.43 14.36 -9.73
CA TYR A 152 0.86 12.97 -9.74
C TYR A 152 0.37 12.30 -11.03
N SER A 153 1.10 12.51 -12.12
CA SER A 153 0.76 11.95 -13.43
C SER A 153 1.28 10.52 -13.60
N ALA A 154 0.77 9.80 -14.61
CA ALA A 154 1.30 8.48 -15.01
C ALA A 154 2.82 8.50 -15.28
N LYS A 155 3.37 9.64 -15.74
CA LYS A 155 4.82 9.80 -15.96
C LYS A 155 5.61 9.86 -14.64
N VAL A 156 5.04 10.48 -13.59
CA VAL A 156 5.62 10.47 -12.25
C VAL A 156 5.57 9.05 -11.68
N ALA A 157 4.42 8.39 -11.76
CA ALA A 157 4.24 7.02 -11.29
C ALA A 157 5.23 6.06 -11.98
N ALA A 158 5.35 6.13 -13.31
CA ALA A 158 6.32 5.33 -14.07
C ALA A 158 7.77 5.64 -13.67
N ALA A 159 8.12 6.92 -13.46
CA ALA A 159 9.46 7.26 -12.99
C ALA A 159 9.75 6.66 -11.61
N ILE A 160 8.81 6.70 -10.67
CA ILE A 160 9.00 6.07 -9.35
C ILE A 160 9.17 4.56 -9.51
N ARG A 161 8.26 3.90 -10.23
CA ARG A 161 8.26 2.45 -10.42
C ARG A 161 9.56 1.92 -11.04
N ASP A 162 10.09 2.61 -12.05
CA ASP A 162 11.32 2.20 -12.74
C ASP A 162 12.56 2.18 -11.79
N PHE A 163 12.53 2.93 -10.68
CA PHE A 163 13.67 3.06 -9.77
C PHE A 163 13.51 2.33 -8.44
N LEU A 164 12.29 1.89 -8.08
CA LEU A 164 12.05 1.08 -6.89
C LEU A 164 12.82 -0.26 -6.83
N PRO A 165 13.21 -0.91 -7.95
CA PRO A 165 14.11 -2.07 -7.88
C PRO A 165 15.47 -1.74 -7.25
N HIS A 166 15.95 -0.51 -7.45
CA HIS A 166 17.32 -0.08 -7.09
C HIS A 166 17.39 0.81 -5.85
N TYR A 167 16.27 1.38 -5.42
CA TYR A 167 16.22 2.32 -4.30
C TYR A 167 15.09 1.97 -3.34
N SER A 168 15.33 2.22 -2.05
CA SER A 168 14.33 2.03 -1.00
C SER A 168 13.28 3.15 -0.98
N ILE A 169 12.19 2.93 -0.24
CA ILE A 169 11.16 3.96 -0.02
C ILE A 169 11.78 5.22 0.60
N GLY A 170 12.59 5.06 1.65
CA GLY A 170 13.28 6.16 2.30
C GLY A 170 14.19 6.96 1.35
N GLN A 171 14.89 6.30 0.43
CA GLN A 171 15.70 6.98 -0.60
C GLN A 171 14.83 7.69 -1.63
N MET A 172 13.74 7.07 -2.07
CA MET A 172 12.81 7.69 -3.02
C MET A 172 12.14 8.93 -2.43
N TRP A 173 11.78 8.92 -1.14
CA TRP A 173 11.24 10.09 -0.45
C TRP A 173 12.23 11.26 -0.42
N ASN A 174 13.51 10.97 -0.17
CA ASN A 174 14.58 11.98 -0.23
C ASN A 174 14.62 12.64 -1.62
N VAL A 175 14.60 11.85 -2.68
CA VAL A 175 14.59 12.36 -4.06
C VAL A 175 13.36 13.20 -4.34
N ILE A 176 12.17 12.70 -4.00
CA ILE A 176 10.90 13.41 -4.21
C ILE A 176 10.96 14.80 -3.57
N TYR A 177 11.45 14.91 -2.32
CA TYR A 177 11.54 16.19 -1.67
C TYR A 177 12.50 17.16 -2.35
N TYR A 178 13.72 16.72 -2.67
CA TYR A 178 14.70 17.64 -3.27
C TYR A 178 14.25 18.09 -4.67
N VAL A 179 13.70 17.17 -5.47
CA VAL A 179 13.14 17.52 -6.77
C VAL A 179 12.00 18.52 -6.62
N LEU A 180 11.03 18.28 -5.72
CA LEU A 180 9.91 19.20 -5.55
C LEU A 180 10.32 20.53 -4.91
N LYS A 181 11.35 20.55 -4.07
CA LYS A 181 11.96 21.77 -3.53
C LYS A 181 12.56 22.63 -4.65
N ASP A 182 13.30 22.02 -5.57
CA ASP A 182 13.92 22.74 -6.69
C ASP A 182 12.86 23.25 -7.67
N ILE A 183 11.83 22.43 -7.94
CA ILE A 183 10.66 22.81 -8.73
C ILE A 183 9.89 23.97 -8.08
N ALA A 184 9.75 23.97 -6.75
CA ALA A 184 9.14 25.07 -6.02
C ALA A 184 9.94 26.37 -6.19
N ALA A 185 11.27 26.32 -6.05
CA ALA A 185 12.14 27.47 -6.26
C ALA A 185 11.99 28.04 -7.68
N LEU A 186 12.09 27.19 -8.71
CA LEU A 186 11.90 27.58 -10.11
C LEU A 186 10.52 28.20 -10.38
N SER A 187 9.48 27.71 -9.72
CA SER A 187 8.12 28.26 -9.86
C SER A 187 7.98 29.69 -9.31
N GLN A 188 8.85 30.08 -8.37
CA GLN A 188 8.86 31.43 -7.77
C GLN A 188 9.69 32.43 -8.56
N GLU A 189 10.67 31.98 -9.35
CA GLU A 189 11.52 32.85 -10.18
C GLU A 189 10.72 33.53 -11.33
N ARG A 190 9.51 33.04 -11.64
CA ARG A 190 8.61 33.55 -12.70
C ARG A 190 9.20 33.59 -14.11
N SER A 191 10.38 32.98 -14.33
CA SER A 191 11.01 32.84 -15.64
C SER A 191 10.23 31.92 -16.58
N TYR A 192 9.45 31.00 -16.02
CA TYR A 192 8.60 30.05 -16.77
C TYR A 192 7.16 30.08 -16.27
N ALA A 193 6.22 29.74 -17.14
CA ALA A 193 4.84 29.47 -16.72
C ALA A 193 4.81 28.29 -15.73
N ARG A 194 4.03 28.38 -14.65
CA ARG A 194 3.96 27.33 -13.60
C ARG A 194 3.68 25.94 -14.15
N GLN A 195 2.77 25.84 -15.13
CA GLN A 195 2.48 24.57 -15.82
C GLN A 195 3.73 23.95 -16.46
N HIS A 196 4.55 24.78 -17.10
CA HIS A 196 5.78 24.32 -17.75
C HIS A 196 6.77 23.78 -16.71
N VAL A 197 6.90 24.46 -15.57
CA VAL A 197 7.76 23.99 -14.46
C VAL A 197 7.27 22.65 -13.92
N TYR A 198 5.96 22.47 -13.70
CA TYR A 198 5.44 21.21 -13.15
C TYR A 198 5.57 20.05 -14.14
N ASN A 199 5.46 20.31 -15.44
CA ASN A 199 5.72 19.31 -16.48
C ASN A 199 7.18 18.81 -16.48
N MET A 200 8.11 19.50 -15.81
CA MET A 200 9.50 19.05 -15.65
C MET A 200 9.66 17.97 -14.57
N ILE A 201 8.72 17.85 -13.63
CA ILE A 201 8.85 16.96 -12.44
C ILE A 201 9.26 15.52 -12.83
N PRO A 202 8.57 14.82 -13.76
CA PRO A 202 8.95 13.45 -14.12
C PRO A 202 10.37 13.37 -14.68
N GLY A 203 10.74 14.34 -15.54
CA GLY A 203 12.06 14.42 -16.14
C GLY A 203 13.15 14.73 -15.11
N SER A 204 12.86 15.55 -14.10
CA SER A 204 13.79 15.87 -13.01
C SER A 204 14.02 14.69 -12.09
N ILE A 205 12.98 13.92 -11.73
CA ILE A 205 13.11 12.68 -10.95
C ILE A 205 14.03 11.69 -11.69
N ARG A 206 13.73 11.41 -12.96
CA ARG A 206 14.53 10.48 -13.77
C ARG A 206 15.99 10.92 -13.87
N ARG A 207 16.25 12.17 -14.30
CA ARG A 207 17.63 12.69 -14.44
C ARG A 207 18.43 12.59 -13.15
N TYR A 208 17.80 12.87 -12.02
CA TYR A 208 18.45 12.80 -10.72
C TYR A 208 18.84 11.35 -10.37
N LEU A 209 17.91 10.41 -10.53
CA LEU A 209 18.10 9.00 -10.19
C LEU A 209 19.06 8.31 -11.18
N ASP A 210 18.93 8.57 -12.48
CA ASP A 210 19.84 8.06 -13.52
C ASP A 210 21.29 8.50 -13.24
N TYR A 211 21.49 9.80 -12.99
CA TYR A 211 22.83 10.31 -12.66
C TYR A 211 23.39 9.60 -11.42
N ARG A 212 22.59 9.44 -10.36
CA ARG A 212 23.02 8.76 -9.13
C ARG A 212 23.39 7.30 -9.40
N LEU A 213 22.53 6.59 -10.15
CA LEU A 213 22.69 5.17 -10.47
C LEU A 213 23.93 4.93 -11.35
N SER A 214 24.07 5.67 -12.45
CA SER A 214 25.21 5.55 -13.38
C SER A 214 26.55 5.92 -12.76
N ASN A 215 26.56 6.72 -11.69
CA ASN A 215 27.79 7.19 -11.03
C ASN A 215 28.00 6.54 -9.64
N ASN A 216 27.24 5.51 -9.28
CA ASN A 216 27.31 4.83 -7.98
C ASN A 216 27.24 5.82 -6.79
N LYS A 217 26.42 6.86 -6.90
CA LYS A 217 26.26 7.87 -5.86
C LYS A 217 25.14 7.46 -4.90
N THR A 218 25.50 7.24 -3.65
CA THR A 218 24.54 6.91 -2.59
C THR A 218 23.51 8.02 -2.39
N ILE A 219 22.27 7.62 -2.10
CA ILE A 219 21.20 8.50 -1.64
C ILE A 219 20.98 8.19 -0.17
N ARG A 220 21.03 9.22 0.68
CA ARG A 220 20.74 9.06 2.10
C ARG A 220 19.25 8.78 2.26
N PRO A 221 18.85 7.68 2.89
CA PRO A 221 17.45 7.39 3.12
C PRO A 221 16.85 8.35 4.14
N TRP A 222 15.53 8.48 4.07
CA TRP A 222 14.74 9.15 5.07
C TRP A 222 13.90 8.16 5.85
N ASN A 223 13.68 8.53 7.10
CA ASN A 223 13.04 7.67 8.06
C ASN A 223 11.55 7.55 7.75
N ARG A 224 11.02 6.36 8.07
CA ARG A 224 9.59 6.09 8.08
C ARG A 224 8.86 7.05 9.04
N PRO A 225 7.63 7.50 8.74
CA PRO A 225 6.83 8.30 9.66
C PRO A 225 6.52 7.55 10.95
N ALA A 226 6.12 8.27 11.98
CA ALA A 226 5.68 7.63 13.23
C ALA A 226 4.43 6.76 13.00
N PRO A 227 4.24 5.68 13.79
CA PRO A 227 3.12 4.73 13.62
C PRO A 227 1.72 5.34 13.59
N ILE A 228 1.51 6.50 14.23
CA ILE A 228 0.21 7.19 14.20
C ILE A 228 -0.17 7.77 12.82
N THR A 229 0.78 7.79 11.86
CA THR A 229 0.59 8.37 10.52
C THR A 229 0.79 7.37 9.39
N GLU A 230 1.12 6.12 9.71
CA GLU A 230 1.33 5.07 8.72
C GLU A 230 0.05 4.30 8.45
N SER A 231 -0.01 3.65 7.30
CA SER A 231 -1.14 2.79 6.97
C SER A 231 -0.91 1.37 7.50
N TRP A 232 -1.98 0.66 7.81
CA TRP A 232 -1.92 -0.70 8.36
C TRP A 232 -1.11 -1.66 7.49
N MET A 233 -1.26 -1.63 6.16
CA MET A 233 -0.47 -2.46 5.24
C MET A 233 1.03 -2.17 5.33
N THR A 234 1.44 -0.92 5.58
CA THR A 234 2.86 -0.57 5.73
C THR A 234 3.39 -1.17 7.03
N SER A 235 2.66 -1.03 8.14
CA SER A 235 3.05 -1.64 9.41
C SER A 235 3.16 -3.15 9.33
N ILE A 236 2.13 -3.79 8.78
CA ILE A 236 2.10 -5.25 8.70
C ILE A 236 3.24 -5.76 7.80
N LEU A 237 3.46 -5.12 6.64
CA LEU A 237 4.54 -5.54 5.75
C LEU A 237 5.92 -5.38 6.42
N PHE A 238 6.22 -4.21 6.97
CA PHE A 238 7.58 -3.92 7.46
C PHE A 238 7.86 -4.47 8.86
N ASP A 239 6.86 -4.47 9.74
CA ASP A 239 7.05 -4.84 11.15
C ASP A 239 6.73 -6.33 11.39
N LYS A 240 5.71 -6.88 10.72
CA LYS A 240 5.30 -8.28 10.90
C LYS A 240 5.94 -9.22 9.86
N VAL A 241 5.90 -8.87 8.58
CA VAL A 241 6.36 -9.75 7.50
C VAL A 241 7.88 -9.67 7.30
N LEU A 242 8.44 -8.46 7.18
CA LEU A 242 9.88 -8.25 6.98
C LEU A 242 10.69 -8.24 8.28
N GLY A 243 10.06 -7.90 9.40
CA GLY A 243 10.57 -8.10 10.76
C GLY A 243 11.59 -7.07 11.28
N ASP A 244 11.97 -6.06 10.49
CA ASP A 244 12.98 -5.05 10.85
C ASP A 244 12.48 -3.60 10.72
N GLY A 245 11.19 -3.42 10.42
CA GLY A 245 10.46 -2.17 10.49
C GLY A 245 11.08 -1.02 9.71
N ASN A 246 11.67 -0.06 10.44
CA ASN A 246 12.30 1.12 9.84
C ASN A 246 13.51 0.77 8.98
N VAL A 247 14.26 -0.28 9.32
CA VAL A 247 15.48 -0.65 8.59
C VAL A 247 15.12 -1.05 7.16
N SER A 248 14.14 -1.94 6.96
CA SER A 248 13.70 -2.27 5.60
C SER A 248 13.07 -1.09 4.87
N PHE A 249 12.34 -0.22 5.56
CA PHE A 249 11.77 0.97 4.92
C PHE A 249 12.86 1.90 4.36
N GLU A 250 13.95 2.05 5.12
CA GLU A 250 15.07 2.93 4.79
C GLU A 250 16.06 2.30 3.80
N MET A 251 16.26 0.98 3.85
CA MET A 251 17.38 0.32 3.17
C MET A 251 17.00 -0.76 2.17
N LEU A 252 15.84 -1.42 2.33
CA LEU A 252 15.44 -2.51 1.43
C LEU A 252 14.99 -1.94 0.09
N THR A 253 15.50 -2.51 -1.00
CA THR A 253 15.10 -2.17 -2.38
C THR A 253 14.35 -3.34 -3.00
N GLY A 254 13.54 -3.10 -4.03
CA GLY A 254 12.67 -4.13 -4.62
C GLY A 254 13.43 -5.40 -5.00
N GLN A 255 14.59 -5.27 -5.66
CA GLN A 255 15.42 -6.41 -6.08
C GLN A 255 16.02 -7.24 -4.92
N SER A 256 15.98 -6.71 -3.69
CA SER A 256 16.55 -7.37 -2.51
C SER A 256 15.51 -7.98 -1.58
N VAL A 257 14.21 -7.74 -1.82
CA VAL A 257 13.12 -8.20 -0.94
C VAL A 257 13.09 -9.72 -0.84
N GLY A 258 13.08 -10.43 -1.98
CA GLY A 258 13.04 -11.90 -1.96
C GLY A 258 14.22 -12.51 -1.22
N ALA A 259 15.44 -12.02 -1.45
CA ALA A 259 16.64 -12.49 -0.76
C ALA A 259 16.62 -12.19 0.75
N HIS A 260 16.05 -11.05 1.16
CA HIS A 260 15.87 -10.70 2.58
C HIS A 260 14.91 -11.66 3.28
N VAL A 261 13.79 -12.01 2.62
CA VAL A 261 12.82 -12.98 3.13
C VAL A 261 13.48 -14.36 3.30
N GLU A 262 14.20 -14.85 2.28
CA GLU A 262 14.90 -16.13 2.36
C GLU A 262 15.96 -16.16 3.46
N PHE A 263 16.69 -15.06 3.66
CA PHE A 263 17.71 -14.97 4.70
C PHE A 263 17.10 -15.01 6.10
N ASN A 264 16.06 -14.21 6.35
CA ASN A 264 15.40 -14.16 7.66
C ASN A 264 14.73 -15.49 8.01
N HIS A 265 14.21 -16.21 7.02
CA HIS A 265 13.58 -17.51 7.26
C HIS A 265 14.60 -18.63 7.60
N ARG A 266 15.87 -18.50 7.20
CA ARG A 266 16.92 -19.52 7.48
C ARG A 266 17.63 -19.34 8.82
N LEU A 267 17.51 -18.18 9.46
CA LEU A 267 18.16 -17.90 10.77
C LEU A 267 17.63 -18.73 11.97
N PRO A 268 16.36 -19.17 12.04
CA PRO A 268 15.89 -20.02 13.14
C PRO A 268 16.58 -21.39 13.22
N GLU A 269 17.17 -21.89 12.12
CA GLU A 269 17.76 -23.24 12.06
C GLU A 269 19.24 -23.31 12.49
N GLN A 270 19.90 -22.17 12.71
CA GLN A 270 21.34 -22.14 13.04
C GLN A 270 21.65 -21.82 14.51
N ILE A 271 20.62 -21.67 15.34
CA ILE A 271 20.73 -21.49 16.78
C ILE A 271 19.95 -22.62 17.47
N GLY A 272 20.32 -23.85 17.15
CA GLY A 272 19.86 -25.08 17.80
C GLY A 272 21.03 -25.80 18.48
#